data_AF-A0A1G8BSZ4-F1
#
_entry.id   AF-A0A1G8BSZ4-F1
#
_cell.length_a   1.000
_cell.length_b   1.000
_cell.length_c   1.000
_cell.angle_alpha   90.00
_cell.angle_beta   90.00
_cell.angle_gamma   90.00
#
_symmetry.space_group_name_H-M   'P 1'
#
loop_
_entity.id
_entity.type
_entity.pdbx_description
1 polymer ?
#
loop_
_entity_poly.entity_id
_entity_poly.type
_entity_poly.pdbx_seq_one_letter_code
_entity_poly.pdbx_strand_id
1 'polypeptide(L)'
;MRNLQNAARIYVGTYGQYNNGSLFGKWFDLTDYADLKEFLQDCHEFHRNEFDPELMFQDWENIPDFLISECSLHKEVFAYFEATSEMDDETAEAFEIYCKKINYWPSNGYELDDQLEGFRESYQGSLEAPGKMLHLNTLTNMSKILVCCQVLR
;
A
#
# COMPACT_ATOMS: atom_id res chain seq x y z
N MET A 1 18.16 2.05 -7.32
CA MET A 1 17.08 2.59 -8.18
C MET A 1 16.11 1.46 -8.38
N ARG A 2 14.93 1.53 -7.78
CA ARG A 2 13.90 0.50 -7.99
C ARG A 2 13.57 0.41 -9.48
N ASN A 3 13.50 -0.82 -9.98
CA ASN A 3 13.06 -1.09 -11.33
C ASN A 3 11.63 -0.58 -11.50
N LEU A 4 11.40 0.22 -12.54
CA LEU A 4 10.08 0.63 -13.06
C LEU A 4 9.18 -0.56 -13.48
N GLN A 5 9.53 -1.80 -13.12
CA GLN A 5 8.82 -3.02 -13.49
C GLN A 5 7.66 -3.37 -12.54
N ASN A 6 7.59 -2.74 -11.35
CA ASN A 6 6.52 -2.97 -10.35
C ASN A 6 5.80 -1.66 -9.99
N ALA A 7 5.37 -0.88 -10.99
CA ALA A 7 4.56 0.30 -10.75
C ALA A 7 3.21 -0.09 -10.11
N ALA A 8 2.72 0.73 -9.20
CA ALA A 8 1.43 0.52 -8.55
C ALA A 8 0.31 0.83 -9.55
N ARG A 9 -0.60 -0.13 -9.77
CA ARG A 9 -1.66 -0.01 -10.79
C ARG A 9 -3.00 -0.44 -10.23
N ILE A 10 -4.07 0.21 -10.68
CA ILE A 10 -5.45 -0.10 -10.27
C ILE A 10 -6.33 -0.25 -11.52
N TYR A 11 -7.09 -1.33 -11.60
CA TYR A 11 -8.18 -1.45 -12.57
C TYR A 11 -9.44 -0.81 -11.98
N VAL A 12 -9.85 0.31 -12.58
CA VAL A 12 -10.98 1.10 -12.08
C VAL A 12 -12.17 0.94 -13.03
N GLY A 13 -13.22 0.32 -12.52
CA GLY A 13 -14.56 0.31 -13.09
C GLY A 13 -15.51 1.17 -12.27
N THR A 14 -16.80 0.92 -12.43
CA THR A 14 -17.88 1.54 -11.65
C THR A 14 -18.87 0.48 -11.22
N TYR A 15 -19.47 0.64 -10.04
CA TYR A 15 -20.54 -0.27 -9.59
C TYR A 15 -21.75 -0.26 -10.53
N GLY A 16 -22.10 0.88 -11.12
CA GLY A 16 -23.21 0.97 -12.09
C GLY A 16 -22.99 0.09 -13.31
N GLN A 17 -21.83 0.16 -13.96
CA GLN A 17 -21.47 -0.73 -15.07
C GLN A 17 -21.42 -2.20 -14.64
N TYR A 18 -20.78 -2.50 -13.51
CA TYR A 18 -20.63 -3.86 -13.00
C TYR A 18 -21.99 -4.52 -12.74
N ASN A 19 -22.91 -3.81 -12.08
CA ASN A 19 -24.27 -4.27 -11.80
C ASN A 19 -25.12 -4.46 -13.06
N ASN A 20 -24.77 -3.78 -14.15
CA ASN A 20 -25.37 -3.96 -15.47
C ASN A 20 -24.69 -5.06 -16.31
N GLY A 21 -23.79 -5.85 -15.71
CA GLY A 21 -23.08 -6.95 -16.37
C GLY A 21 -21.92 -6.50 -17.28
N SER A 22 -21.43 -5.27 -17.09
CA SER A 22 -20.32 -4.70 -17.85
C SER A 22 -19.05 -4.64 -17.01
N LEU A 23 -17.96 -5.20 -17.52
CA LEU A 23 -16.61 -5.09 -16.92
C LEU A 23 -15.83 -3.87 -17.47
N PHE A 24 -16.55 -2.86 -17.98
CA PHE A 24 -15.93 -1.67 -18.52
C PHE A 24 -15.12 -0.94 -17.45
N GLY A 25 -13.84 -0.73 -17.75
CA GLY A 25 -12.88 -0.10 -16.88
C GLY A 25 -11.54 0.06 -17.60
N LYS A 26 -10.55 0.57 -16.88
CA LYS A 26 -9.20 0.76 -17.40
C LYS A 26 -8.19 0.56 -16.27
N TRP A 27 -6.99 0.12 -16.63
CA TRP A 27 -5.81 0.19 -15.76
C TRP A 27 -5.25 1.61 -15.69
N PHE A 28 -5.12 2.12 -14.47
CA PHE A 28 -4.51 3.41 -14.14
C PHE A 28 -3.15 3.15 -13.47
N ASP A 29 -2.10 3.80 -13.95
CA ASP A 29 -0.76 3.71 -13.37
C ASP A 29 -0.58 4.86 -12.36
N LEU A 30 -0.36 4.52 -11.09
CA LEU A 30 -0.27 5.53 -10.04
C LEU A 30 0.97 6.42 -10.16
N THR A 31 1.96 6.03 -10.97
CA THR A 31 3.13 6.88 -11.26
C THR A 31 2.82 8.04 -12.21
N ASP A 32 1.68 8.01 -12.89
CA ASP A 32 1.21 9.11 -13.76
C ASP A 32 0.57 10.27 -12.97
N TYR A 33 0.37 10.12 -11.65
CA TYR A 33 -0.33 11.10 -10.81
C TYR A 33 0.56 11.59 -9.68
N ALA A 34 0.46 12.88 -9.35
CA ALA A 34 1.17 13.46 -8.21
C ALA A 34 0.51 13.14 -6.88
N ASP A 35 -0.82 13.03 -6.85
CA ASP A 35 -1.58 12.79 -5.64
C ASP A 35 -2.90 12.02 -5.89
N LEU A 36 -3.57 11.66 -4.78
CA LEU A 36 -4.84 10.94 -4.80
C LEU A 36 -5.95 11.72 -5.52
N LYS A 37 -5.92 13.05 -5.42
CA LYS A 37 -6.97 13.89 -6.01
C LYS A 37 -6.87 13.87 -7.53
N GLU A 38 -5.67 13.99 -8.08
CA GLU A 38 -5.41 13.92 -9.52
C GLU A 38 -5.83 12.55 -10.09
N PHE A 39 -5.46 11.47 -9.40
CA PHE A 39 -5.87 10.11 -9.76
C PHE A 39 -7.39 9.94 -9.78
N LEU A 40 -8.09 10.33 -8.71
CA LEU A 40 -9.54 10.22 -8.64
C LEU A 40 -10.24 11.08 -9.70
N GLN A 41 -9.70 12.27 -9.98
CA GLN A 41 -10.22 13.16 -11.01
C GLN A 41 -10.15 12.52 -12.40
N ASP A 42 -9.03 11.88 -12.76
CA ASP A 42 -8.89 11.17 -14.04
C ASP A 42 -9.82 9.94 -14.12
N CYS A 43 -10.03 9.24 -13.00
CA CYS A 43 -11.00 8.14 -12.93
C CYS A 43 -12.43 8.62 -13.23
N HIS A 44 -12.86 9.73 -12.62
CA HIS A 44 -14.18 10.32 -12.87
C HIS A 44 -14.32 10.86 -14.30
N GLU A 45 -13.26 11.47 -14.85
CA GLU A 45 -13.26 11.95 -16.23
C GLU A 45 -13.34 10.79 -17.25
N PHE A 46 -12.68 9.67 -16.98
CA PHE A 46 -12.79 8.46 -17.79
C PHE A 46 -14.22 7.88 -17.78
N HIS A 47 -14.88 7.90 -16.62
CA HIS A 47 -16.25 7.39 -16.42
C HIS A 47 -17.36 8.45 -16.58
N ARG A 48 -17.05 9.62 -17.14
CA ARG A 48 -17.99 10.77 -17.30
C ARG A 48 -19.29 10.49 -18.07
N ASN A 49 -19.38 9.35 -18.76
CA ASN A 49 -20.59 8.94 -19.47
C ASN A 49 -21.68 8.43 -18.52
N GLU A 50 -21.34 8.17 -17.26
CA GLU A 50 -22.28 7.85 -16.18
C GLU A 50 -22.54 9.11 -15.33
N PHE A 51 -23.79 9.25 -14.85
CA PHE A 51 -24.15 10.32 -13.94
C PHE A 51 -23.74 9.93 -12.52
N ASP A 52 -22.84 10.71 -11.92
CA ASP A 52 -22.29 10.46 -10.57
C ASP A 52 -21.67 9.05 -10.43
N PRO A 53 -20.61 8.73 -11.21
CA PRO A 53 -20.06 7.38 -11.26
C PRO A 53 -19.48 6.96 -9.90
N GLU A 54 -20.05 5.89 -9.33
CA GLU A 54 -19.53 5.24 -8.13
C GLU A 54 -18.35 4.33 -8.51
N LEU A 55 -17.13 4.81 -8.27
CA LEU A 55 -15.90 4.10 -8.63
C LEU A 55 -15.77 2.77 -7.89
N MET A 56 -15.26 1.77 -8.59
CA MET A 56 -15.00 0.42 -8.07
C MET A 56 -13.57 0.01 -8.46
N PHE A 57 -12.72 -0.25 -7.47
CA PHE A 57 -11.35 -0.72 -7.64
C PHE A 57 -11.37 -2.25 -7.71
N GLN A 58 -11.53 -2.77 -8.93
CA GLN A 58 -11.83 -4.20 -9.14
C GLN A 58 -10.59 -5.09 -9.05
N ASP A 59 -9.41 -4.54 -9.36
CA ASP A 59 -8.13 -5.24 -9.31
C ASP A 59 -6.99 -4.24 -9.07
N TRP A 60 -5.88 -4.70 -8.51
CA TRP A 60 -4.71 -3.86 -8.25
C TRP A 60 -3.41 -4.66 -8.19
N GLU A 61 -2.31 -3.99 -8.51
CA GLU A 61 -0.97 -4.56 -8.49
C GLU A 61 -0.01 -3.64 -7.72
N ASN A 62 0.88 -4.23 -6.93
CA ASN A 62 1.92 -3.53 -6.16
C ASN A 62 1.36 -2.48 -5.17
N ILE A 63 0.16 -2.73 -4.64
CA ILE A 63 -0.46 -1.91 -3.59
C ILE A 63 -0.70 -2.80 -2.37
N PRO A 64 -0.19 -2.45 -1.18
CA PRO A 64 -0.49 -3.21 0.04
C PRO A 64 -1.99 -3.24 0.33
N ASP A 65 -2.52 -4.43 0.64
CA ASP A 65 -3.97 -4.64 0.87
C ASP A 65 -4.56 -3.78 2.01
N PHE A 66 -3.74 -3.26 2.92
CA PHE A 66 -4.21 -2.38 3.99
C PHE A 66 -4.43 -0.92 3.53
N LEU A 67 -3.99 -0.57 2.32
CA LEU A 67 -4.17 0.76 1.71
C LEU A 67 -5.30 0.82 0.69
N ILE A 68 -5.81 -0.33 0.24
CA ILE A 68 -6.80 -0.39 -0.83
C ILE A 68 -7.86 -1.43 -0.52
N SER A 69 -9.09 -1.13 -0.93
CA SER A 69 -10.20 -2.06 -0.98
C SER A 69 -11.01 -1.78 -2.24
N GLU A 70 -12.02 -2.61 -2.50
CA GLU A 70 -12.88 -2.49 -3.68
C GLU A 70 -13.55 -1.10 -3.84
N CYS A 71 -13.74 -0.37 -2.74
CA CYS A 71 -14.43 0.92 -2.72
C CYS A 71 -13.63 2.06 -2.08
N SER A 72 -12.38 1.84 -1.68
CA SER A 72 -11.59 2.89 -1.04
C SER A 72 -10.10 2.73 -1.27
N LEU A 73 -9.42 3.88 -1.35
CA LEU A 73 -7.97 4.02 -1.45
C LEU A 73 -7.53 4.98 -0.35
N HIS A 74 -6.59 4.57 0.48
CA HIS A 74 -6.19 5.33 1.66
C HIS A 74 -5.54 6.65 1.25
N LYS A 75 -5.84 7.73 1.99
CA LYS A 75 -5.37 9.09 1.68
C LYS A 75 -3.84 9.21 1.61
N GLU A 76 -3.12 8.35 2.32
CA GLU A 76 -1.65 8.37 2.43
C GLU A 76 -0.96 7.40 1.47
N VAL A 77 -1.68 6.83 0.49
CA VAL A 77 -1.10 5.85 -0.44
C VAL A 77 0.09 6.43 -1.24
N PHE A 78 -0.01 7.69 -1.68
CA PHE A 78 1.07 8.36 -2.42
C PHE A 78 2.27 8.63 -1.53
N ALA A 79 2.04 9.14 -0.31
CA ALA A 79 3.09 9.35 0.67
C ALA A 79 3.78 8.03 1.07
N TYR A 80 3.03 6.94 1.15
CA TYR A 80 3.56 5.60 1.39
C TYR A 80 4.48 5.15 0.24
N PHE A 81 4.09 5.35 -1.02
CA PHE A 81 4.95 5.01 -2.14
C PHE A 81 6.20 5.87 -2.20
N GLU A 82 6.10 7.16 -1.91
CA GLU A 82 7.26 8.06 -1.81
C GLU A 82 8.22 7.60 -0.71
N ALA A 83 7.71 7.41 0.51
CA ALA A 83 8.52 7.00 1.66
C ALA A 83 9.17 5.63 1.44
N THR A 84 8.43 4.67 0.89
CA THR A 84 9.03 3.39 0.55
C THR A 84 10.06 3.58 -0.55
N SER A 85 9.85 4.40 -1.60
CA SER A 85 10.75 4.58 -2.75
C SER A 85 12.22 4.84 -2.40
N GLU A 86 12.44 5.52 -1.27
CA GLU A 86 13.76 5.85 -0.74
C GLU A 86 14.44 4.67 0.00
N MET A 87 13.67 3.65 0.40
CA MET A 87 14.13 2.44 1.06
C MET A 87 14.60 1.38 0.04
N ASP A 88 15.58 0.58 0.45
CA ASP A 88 15.92 -0.68 -0.24
C ASP A 88 14.78 -1.72 -0.09
N ASP A 89 14.81 -2.75 -0.94
CA ASP A 89 13.74 -3.73 -1.02
C ASP A 89 13.50 -4.47 0.31
N GLU A 90 14.55 -4.75 1.10
CA GLU A 90 14.40 -5.45 2.37
C GLU A 90 13.80 -4.56 3.45
N THR A 91 14.23 -3.30 3.49
CA THR A 91 13.68 -2.30 4.42
C THR A 91 12.22 -1.99 4.09
N ALA A 92 11.85 -1.91 2.80
CA ALA A 92 10.47 -1.70 2.38
C ALA A 92 9.56 -2.87 2.74
N GLU A 93 10.00 -4.12 2.52
CA GLU A 93 9.27 -5.33 2.93
C GLU A 93 9.07 -5.36 4.46
N ALA A 94 10.11 -4.99 5.21
CA ALA A 94 10.05 -4.92 6.66
C ALA A 94 9.05 -3.86 7.15
N PHE A 95 9.01 -2.71 6.49
CA PHE A 95 8.07 -1.64 6.81
C PHE A 95 6.63 -2.04 6.52
N GLU A 96 6.35 -2.69 5.39
CA GLU A 96 5.02 -3.22 5.07
C GLU A 96 4.53 -4.20 6.14
N ILE A 97 5.40 -5.11 6.58
CA ILE A 97 5.11 -6.07 7.64
C ILE A 97 4.84 -5.37 8.98
N TYR A 98 5.64 -4.35 9.31
CA TYR A 98 5.46 -3.55 10.52
C TYR A 98 4.09 -2.86 10.53
N CYS A 99 3.72 -2.19 9.44
CA CYS A 99 2.41 -1.57 9.28
C CYS A 99 1.28 -2.60 9.43
N LYS A 100 1.36 -3.72 8.72
CA LYS A 100 0.28 -4.71 8.65
C LYS A 100 0.10 -5.53 9.93
N LYS A 101 1.19 -6.00 10.53
CA LYS A 101 1.15 -7.01 11.60
C LYS A 101 1.44 -6.48 13.00
N ILE A 102 2.14 -5.36 13.11
CA ILE A 102 2.60 -4.86 14.40
C ILE A 102 1.73 -3.68 14.83
N ASN A 103 1.67 -2.67 13.97
CA ASN A 103 0.95 -1.45 14.29
C ASN A 103 -0.49 -1.45 13.78
N TYR A 104 -0.87 -2.41 12.92
CA TYR A 104 -2.21 -2.49 12.32
C TYR A 104 -2.64 -1.16 11.67
N TRP A 105 -1.69 -0.49 11.02
CA TRP A 105 -1.91 0.72 10.27
C TRP A 105 -2.58 0.40 8.92
N PRO A 106 -3.52 1.22 8.41
CA PRO A 106 -3.92 2.56 8.89
C PRO A 106 -4.99 2.58 9.99
N SER A 107 -5.46 1.43 10.45
CA SER A 107 -6.59 1.34 11.39
C SER A 107 -6.27 1.76 12.83
N ASN A 108 -5.02 2.08 13.14
CA ASN A 108 -4.56 2.39 14.50
C ASN A 108 -4.71 3.87 14.90
N GLY A 109 -5.16 4.74 13.98
CA GLY A 109 -5.43 6.15 14.24
C GLY A 109 -4.21 7.07 14.21
N TYR A 110 -3.04 6.55 13.83
CA TYR A 110 -1.80 7.31 13.66
C TYR A 110 -1.52 7.60 12.19
N GLU A 111 -0.77 8.67 11.92
CA GLU A 111 -0.39 9.04 10.56
C GLU A 111 0.87 8.28 10.11
N LEU A 112 1.13 8.25 8.79
CA LEU A 112 2.29 7.58 8.21
C LEU A 112 3.61 8.02 8.86
N ASP A 113 3.76 9.31 9.17
CA ASP A 113 4.98 9.84 9.80
C ASP A 113 5.26 9.20 11.17
N ASP A 114 4.22 9.00 11.99
CA ASP A 114 4.34 8.28 13.27
C ASP A 114 4.79 6.82 13.05
N GLN A 115 4.32 6.20 11.96
CA GLN A 115 4.71 4.83 11.61
C GLN A 115 6.17 4.76 11.16
N LEU A 116 6.61 5.73 10.37
CA LEU A 116 7.99 5.83 9.90
C LEU A 116 8.94 6.07 11.07
N GLU A 117 8.60 6.95 12.00
CA GLU A 117 9.37 7.18 13.22
C GLU A 117 9.44 5.91 14.07
N GLY A 118 8.30 5.30 14.39
CA GLY A 118 8.25 4.06 15.18
C GLY A 118 8.97 2.89 14.51
N PHE A 119 8.92 2.79 13.19
CA PHE A 119 9.69 1.81 12.43
C PHE A 119 11.19 2.07 12.51
N ARG A 120 11.65 3.31 12.32
CA ARG A 120 13.08 3.68 12.40
C ARG A 120 13.67 3.45 13.79
N GLU A 121 12.92 3.69 14.84
CA GLU A 121 13.35 3.40 16.21
C GLU A 121 13.43 1.90 16.52
N SER A 122 12.52 1.13 15.94
CA SER A 122 12.41 -0.30 16.22
C SER A 122 13.32 -1.15 15.32
N TYR A 123 13.51 -0.79 14.06
CA TYR A 123 14.22 -1.58 13.05
C TYR A 123 15.73 -1.57 13.27
N GLN A 124 16.30 -2.77 13.48
CA GLN A 124 17.75 -2.97 13.68
C GLN A 124 18.43 -3.73 12.54
N GLY A 125 17.76 -3.85 11.38
CA GLY A 125 18.26 -4.57 10.20
C GLY A 125 17.76 -6.01 10.06
N SER A 126 18.15 -6.65 8.95
CA SER A 126 17.93 -8.05 8.63
C SER A 126 19.19 -8.88 8.96
N LEU A 127 19.02 -10.08 9.52
CA LEU A 127 20.11 -11.05 9.66
C LEU A 127 19.91 -12.19 8.66
N GLU A 128 20.95 -12.52 7.88
CA GLU A 128 20.97 -13.70 7.02
C GLU A 128 21.12 -14.98 7.85
N ALA A 129 20.02 -15.48 8.38
CA ALA A 129 19.89 -16.81 8.96
C ALA A 129 19.10 -17.73 7.99
N PRO A 130 19.06 -19.07 8.17
CA PRO A 130 18.20 -19.95 7.40
C PRO A 130 16.72 -19.66 7.73
N GLY A 131 16.18 -18.62 7.10
CA GLY A 131 14.97 -17.88 7.44
C GLY A 131 15.31 -16.40 7.62
N LYS A 132 14.83 -15.52 6.72
CA LYS A 132 15.03 -14.08 6.88
C LYS A 132 14.34 -13.65 8.17
N MET A 133 15.08 -12.99 9.07
CA MET A 133 14.55 -12.55 10.36
C MET A 133 14.69 -11.04 10.47
N LEU A 134 13.57 -10.35 10.68
CA LEU A 134 13.54 -8.92 10.98
C LEU A 134 13.72 -8.73 12.48
N HIS A 135 14.63 -7.83 12.87
CA HIS A 135 14.83 -7.47 14.27
C HIS A 135 14.15 -6.14 14.59
N LEU A 136 13.14 -6.18 15.46
CA LEU A 136 12.39 -5.01 15.91
C LEU A 136 12.44 -4.89 17.44
N ASN A 137 12.78 -3.69 17.94
CA ASN A 137 12.66 -3.33 19.36
C ASN A 137 11.33 -2.62 19.61
N THR A 138 10.46 -3.18 20.44
CA THR A 138 9.25 -2.48 20.90
C THR A 138 9.42 -2.02 22.35
N LEU A 139 9.21 -0.73 22.62
CA LEU A 139 9.44 -0.12 23.94
C LEU A 139 8.33 -0.41 24.97
N THR A 140 7.22 -1.05 24.60
CA THR A 140 6.04 -1.21 25.46
C THR A 140 5.90 -2.54 26.20
N ASN A 141 6.81 -3.50 26.01
CA ASN A 141 7.02 -4.64 26.91
C ASN A 141 8.27 -5.36 26.47
N MET A 142 8.97 -6.06 27.37
CA MET A 142 10.12 -6.91 27.08
C MET A 142 9.76 -8.10 26.15
N SER A 143 9.41 -7.81 24.90
CA SER A 143 9.01 -8.75 23.88
C SER A 143 9.76 -8.37 22.62
N LYS A 144 10.97 -8.90 22.43
CA LYS A 144 11.61 -8.89 21.11
C LYS A 144 10.67 -9.63 20.16
N ILE A 145 9.91 -8.89 19.34
CA ILE A 145 9.10 -9.51 18.31
C ILE A 145 10.06 -9.88 17.18
N LEU A 146 10.47 -11.14 17.21
CA LEU A 146 11.20 -11.76 16.12
C LEU A 146 10.20 -12.00 15.00
N VAL A 147 10.11 -11.08 14.04
CA VAL A 147 9.31 -11.37 12.85
C VAL A 147 10.16 -12.24 11.94
N CYS A 148 9.93 -13.55 12.04
CA CYS A 148 10.48 -14.51 11.11
C CYS A 148 9.75 -14.31 9.78
N CYS A 149 10.41 -13.71 8.79
CA CYS A 149 9.97 -13.77 7.40
C CYS A 149 10.12 -15.22 6.93
N GLN A 150 9.13 -16.05 7.25
CA GLN A 150 8.87 -17.21 6.42
C GLN A 150 8.33 -16.69 5.09
N VAL A 151 9.26 -16.41 4.18
CA VAL A 151 9.00 -16.22 2.76
C VAL A 151 8.43 -17.56 2.27
N LEU A 152 7.10 -17.70 2.32
CA LEU A 152 6.42 -18.75 1.56
C LEU A 152 6.54 -18.33 0.09
N ARG A 153 7.51 -18.95 -0.58
CA ARG A 153 7.57 -19.02 -2.04
C ARG A 153 6.34 -19.73 -2.60
#